data_AF-A0A950HMV6-F1
#
_entry.id   AF-A0A950HMV6-F1
#
_cell.length_a   1.000
_cell.length_b   1.000
_cell.length_c   1.000
_cell.angle_alpha   90.00
_cell.angle_beta   90.00
_cell.angle_gamma   90.00
#
_symmetry.space_group_name_H-M   'P 1'
#
loop_
_entity.id
_entity.type
_entity.pdbx_description
1 polymer ?
#
loop_
_entity_poly.entity_id
_entity_poly.type
_entity_poly.pdbx_seq_one_letter_code
_entity_poly.pdbx_strand_id
1 'polypeptide(L)' 'MRALRSFLAFGYDFLVGDDWTIAAGVMLALALTKALTVTGIPAWWLPPLAVLGMLAFSLGRAIRRSR' A
#
# COMPACT_ATOMS: atom_id res chain seq x y z
N MET A 1 22.73 -3.43 -16.07
CA MET A 1 22.00 -4.53 -15.41
C MET A 1 22.13 -4.54 -13.88
N ARG A 2 23.31 -4.25 -13.30
CA ARG A 2 23.51 -4.16 -11.84
C ARG A 2 22.58 -3.15 -11.14
N ALA A 3 22.43 -1.95 -11.70
CA ALA A 3 21.59 -0.88 -11.12
C ALA A 3 20.10 -1.25 -11.05
N LEU A 4 19.57 -1.93 -12.07
CA LEU A 4 18.17 -2.36 -12.09
C LEU A 4 17.90 -3.44 -11.03
N ARG A 5 18.83 -4.40 -10.89
CA ARG A 5 18.76 -5.44 -9.85
C ARG A 5 18.85 -4.86 -8.45
N SER A 6 19.75 -3.92 -8.21
CA SER A 6 19.86 -3.27 -6.89
C SER A 6 18.63 -2.43 -6.58
N PHE A 7 18.04 -1.76 -7.58
CA PHE A 7 16.84 -0.97 -7.38
C PHE A 7 15.59 -1.83 -7.09
N LEU A 8 15.46 -2.98 -7.77
CA LEU A 8 14.37 -3.94 -7.51
C LEU A 8 14.55 -4.65 -6.16
N ALA A 9 15.77 -5.05 -5.81
CA ALA A 9 16.06 -5.64 -4.51
C ALA A 9 15.82 -4.64 -3.38
N PHE A 10 16.27 -3.40 -3.55
CA PHE A 10 16.00 -2.32 -2.61
C PHE A 10 14.50 -2.00 -2.50
N GLY A 11 13.78 -1.96 -3.62
CA GLY A 11 12.32 -1.79 -3.62
C GLY A 11 11.59 -2.93 -2.92
N TYR A 12 12.07 -4.17 -3.06
CA TYR A 12 11.53 -5.32 -2.35
C TYR A 12 11.82 -5.27 -0.86
N ASP A 13 13.07 -5.00 -0.45
CA ASP A 13 13.44 -4.86 0.96
C ASP A 13 12.75 -3.67 1.62
N PHE A 14 12.57 -2.56 0.89
CA PHE A 14 11.86 -1.40 1.39
C PHE A 14 10.35 -1.64 1.52
N LEU A 15 9.71 -2.29 0.54
CA LEU A 15 8.25 -2.45 0.54
C LEU A 15 7.78 -3.67 1.36
N VAL A 16 8.55 -4.76 1.34
CA VAL A 16 8.25 -6.01 2.04
C VAL A 16 8.95 -6.08 3.40
N GLY A 17 10.18 -5.57 3.50
CA GLY A 17 10.98 -5.58 4.72
C GLY A 17 10.62 -4.49 5.73
N ASP A 18 10.13 -3.32 5.30
CA ASP A 18 9.69 -2.24 6.20
C ASP A 18 8.29 -2.51 6.77
N ASP A 19 7.28 -2.70 5.90
CA ASP A 19 5.91 -3.00 6.31
C ASP A 19 5.07 -3.70 5.22
N TRP A 20 5.11 -5.04 5.21
CA TRP A 20 4.32 -5.87 4.30
C TRP A 20 2.80 -5.57 4.34
N THR A 21 2.31 -5.01 5.45
CA THR A 21 0.90 -4.65 5.64
C THR A 21 0.46 -3.56 4.66
N ILE A 22 1.32 -2.57 4.42
CA ILE A 22 1.03 -1.48 3.48
C ILE A 22 1.02 -2.02 2.06
N ALA A 23 2.00 -2.86 1.71
CA ALA A 23 2.06 -3.52 0.40
C ALA A 23 0.78 -4.33 0.11
N ALA A 24 0.35 -5.16 1.08
CA ALA A 24 -0.88 -5.94 0.98
C ALA A 24 -2.11 -5.03 0.84
N GLY A 25 -2.18 -3.96 1.63
CA GLY A 25 -3.27 -2.99 1.53
C GLY A 25 -3.32 -2.29 0.16
N VAL A 26 -2.17 -1.95 -0.45
CA VAL A 26 -2.12 -1.29 -1.76
C VAL A 26 -2.63 -2.24 -2.84
N MET A 27 -2.20 -3.49 -2.81
CA MET A 27 -2.71 -4.52 -3.71
C MET A 27 -4.23 -4.69 -3.57
N LEU A 28 -4.73 -4.70 -2.33
CA LEU A 28 -6.16 -4.80 -2.05
C LEU A 28 -6.93 -3.57 -2.53
N ALA A 29 -6.40 -2.36 -2.33
CA ALA A 29 -6.99 -1.11 -2.81
C ALA A 29 -7.10 -1.10 -4.34
N LEU A 30 -6.03 -1.49 -5.05
CA LEU A 30 -6.04 -1.58 -6.52
C LEU A 30 -7.01 -2.65 -7.03
N ALA A 31 -7.09 -3.80 -6.35
CA ALA A 31 -8.04 -4.85 -6.68
C ALA A 31 -9.50 -4.36 -6.54
N LEU A 32 -9.82 -3.63 -5.46
CA LEU A 32 -11.14 -3.01 -5.29
C LEU A 32 -11.40 -1.93 -6.33
N THR A 33 -10.43 -1.06 -6.63
CA THR A 33 -10.57 -0.04 -7.69
C THR A 33 -10.89 -0.70 -9.02
N LYS A 34 -10.21 -1.79 -9.38
CA LYS A 34 -10.50 -2.57 -10.59
C LYS A 34 -11.92 -3.14 -10.54
N ALA A 35 -12.32 -3.76 -9.44
CA ALA A 35 -13.65 -4.35 -9.30
C ALA A 35 -14.76 -3.30 -9.48
N LEU A 36 -14.62 -2.14 -8.85
CA LEU A 36 -15.58 -1.03 -8.95
C LEU A 36 -15.62 -0.40 -10.34
N THR A 37 -14.46 -0.24 -10.99
CA THR A 37 -14.41 0.33 -12.34
C THR A 37 -15.02 -0.61 -13.38
N VAL A 38 -14.88 -1.93 -13.21
CA VAL A 38 -15.55 -2.93 -14.07
C VAL A 38 -17.07 -2.90 -13.93
N THR A 39 -17.60 -2.51 -12.77
CA THR A 39 -19.06 -2.32 -12.58
C THR A 39 -19.55 -0.94 -13.01
N GLY A 40 -18.69 -0.10 -13.61
CA GLY A 40 -19.02 1.24 -14.08
C GLY A 40 -19.01 2.31 -13.00
N ILE A 41 -18.59 1.99 -11.77
CA ILE A 41 -18.48 2.95 -10.67
C ILE A 41 -17.15 3.70 -10.80
N PRO A 42 -17.17 5.05 -10.89
CA PRO A 42 -15.94 5.83 -10.94
C PRO A 42 -15.26 5.84 -9.56
N ALA A 43 -14.27 4.96 -9.38
CA ALA A 43 -13.60 4.69 -8.11
C ALA A 43 -12.47 5.65 -7.75
N TRP A 44 -12.51 6.91 -8.21
CA TRP A 44 -11.46 7.91 -7.96
C TRP A 44 -11.26 8.23 -6.46
N TRP A 45 -12.30 8.04 -5.65
CA TRP A 45 -12.31 8.29 -4.22
C TRP A 45 -11.65 7.16 -3.41
N LEU A 46 -11.57 5.95 -3.96
CA LEU A 46 -11.11 4.77 -3.23
C LEU A 46 -9.60 4.80 -2.93
N PRO A 47 -8.70 5.14 -3.87
CA PRO A 47 -7.27 5.23 -3.57
C PRO A 47 -6.94 6.28 -2.48
N PRO A 48 -7.48 7.52 -2.50
CA PRO A 48 -7.28 8.47 -1.41
C PRO A 48 -7.73 7.94 -0.05
N LEU A 49 -8.91 7.31 0.03
CA LEU A 49 -9.39 6.72 1.29
C LEU A 49 -8.52 5.56 1.77
N ALA A 50 -8.05 4.71 0.85
CA ALA A 50 -7.14 3.62 1.18
C ALA A 50 -5.82 4.14 1.78
N VAL A 51 -5.25 5.21 1.19
CA VAL A 51 -4.04 5.87 1.71
C VAL A 51 -4.29 6.43 3.11
N LEU A 52 -5.39 7.16 3.32
CA LEU A 52 -5.73 7.69 4.64
C LEU A 52 -5.87 6.57 5.68
N GLY A 53 -6.54 5.46 5.32
CA GLY A 53 -6.68 4.29 6.19
C GLY A 53 -5.34 3.62 6.54
N MET A 54 -4.45 3.45 5.56
CA MET A 54 -3.10 2.91 5.78
C MET A 54 -2.28 3.80 6.70
N LEU A 55 -2.32 5.11 6.49
CA LEU A 55 -1.59 6.07 7.32
C LEU A 55 -2.10 6.06 8.76
N ALA A 56 -3.43 6.07 8.95
CA ALA A 56 -4.04 5.98 10.28
C ALA A 56 -3.66 4.66 10.98
N PHE A 57 -3.66 3.55 10.25
CA PHE A 57 -3.25 2.25 10.79
C PHE A 57 -1.78 2.21 11.18
N SER A 58 -0.90 2.66 10.28
CA SER A 58 0.56 2.70 10.51
C SER A 58 0.90 3.60 11.70
N LEU A 59 0.32 4.79 11.76
CA LEU A 59 0.49 5.73 12.86
C LEU A 59 -0.04 5.15 14.18
N GLY A 60 -1.24 4.57 14.18
CA GLY A 60 -1.83 3.93 15.35
C GLY A 60 -0.98 2.75 15.85
N ARG A 61 -0.38 1.97 14.94
CA ARG A 61 0.55 0.90 15.31
C ARG A 61 1.84 1.45 15.92
N ALA A 62 2.41 2.51 15.35
CA ALA A 62 3.61 3.14 15.88
C ALA A 62 3.38 3.69 17.29
N ILE A 63 2.27 4.41 17.51
CA ILE A 63 1.89 4.96 18.82
C ILE A 63 1.73 3.85 19.87
N ARG A 64 1.07 2.74 19.53
CA ARG A 64 0.90 1.60 20.45
C ARG A 64 2.22 0.93 20.80
N ARG A 65 3.22 0.97 19.92
CA ARG A 65 4.53 0.35 20.14
C ARG A 65 5.46 1.24 20.97
N SER A 66 5.23 2.55 20.99
CA SER A 66 5.99 3.52 21.79
C SER A 66 5.48 3.69 23.24
N ARG A 67 4.35 3.07 23.57
CA ARG A 67 3.74 3.10 24.91
C ARG A 67 4.10 1.84 25.68
#